data_AF-A0A5E6UPK2-F1
#
_entry.id   AF-A0A5E6UPK2-F1
#
_cell.length_a   1.000
_cell.length_b   1.000
_cell.length_c   1.000
_cell.angle_alpha   90.00
_cell.angle_beta   90.00
_cell.angle_gamma   90.00
#
_symmetry.space_group_name_H-M   'P 1'
#
loop_
_entity.id
_entity.type
_entity.pdbx_description
1 polymer ?
#
loop_
_entity_poly.entity_id
_entity_poly.type
_entity_poly.pdbx_seq_one_letter_code
_entity_poly.pdbx_strand_id
1 'polypeptide(L)'
;MRFFRSLFVGCLSLASLASHADTVKGLYQVREPVTSQTAEERDQATQRALDTLVLRLTGDPKAAQSPGLAAIRKDPQQIISQFGFDAGPPEVLKVDFDPASTSQALRRAGLSLWGANRPSILTWWLNDSTEASSLVGDGQAAAAPLRRAAQHRGLPLRLPLADLSEQLVATAPTLEGADAAPLRAASERYNADGLLAVHAREEGGQWQAKWQLWLGDKKEAGSVQGADQVAVADAVMLAVNQRLAPRFVVKPGAAGEQLLEVQGMNLERYATLGRLLEPFGARLQSVDADRILYRVNGSAEQLRSQLSLAKLQEVPAGEAPAPATPMQPVAEGSAPVIAPTPAPVPQLRFRW
;
A
#
# COMPACT_ATOMS: atom_id res chain seq x y z
N MET A 1 42.47 -31.58 5.87
CA MET A 1 41.11 -31.24 6.33
C MET A 1 40.97 -29.76 6.76
N ARG A 2 41.32 -28.77 5.93
CA ARG A 2 41.22 -27.34 6.31
C ARG A 2 40.91 -26.37 5.16
N PHE A 3 40.51 -26.87 3.98
CA PHE A 3 40.15 -26.01 2.83
C PHE A 3 38.67 -26.11 2.41
N PHE A 4 37.93 -27.10 2.92
CA PHE A 4 36.50 -27.26 2.58
C PHE A 4 35.54 -26.51 3.52
N ARG A 5 36.05 -25.92 4.62
CA ARG A 5 35.22 -25.17 5.58
C ARG A 5 35.05 -23.69 5.22
N SER A 6 35.86 -23.15 4.32
CA SER A 6 35.79 -21.73 3.92
C SER A 6 34.82 -21.47 2.76
N LEU A 7 34.30 -22.51 2.11
CA LEU A 7 33.34 -22.35 1.00
C LEU A 7 31.88 -22.23 1.46
N PHE A 8 31.57 -22.51 2.73
CA PHE A 8 30.20 -22.45 3.25
C PHE A 8 29.82 -21.10 3.88
N VAL A 9 30.76 -20.16 3.98
CA VAL A 9 30.52 -18.82 4.55
C VAL A 9 30.24 -17.77 3.47
N GLY A 10 30.53 -18.07 2.19
CA GLY A 10 30.35 -17.13 1.08
C GLY A 10 28.95 -17.09 0.43
N CYS A 11 28.07 -18.06 0.72
CA CYS A 11 26.75 -18.14 0.09
C CYS A 11 25.58 -17.63 0.96
N LEU A 12 25.82 -17.23 2.21
CA LEU A 12 24.76 -16.69 3.09
C LEU A 12 24.55 -15.16 2.98
N SER A 13 25.39 -14.45 2.22
CA SER A 13 25.33 -12.98 2.10
C SER A 13 24.47 -12.45 0.94
N LEU A 14 23.83 -13.33 0.16
CA LEU A 14 23.02 -12.94 -1.01
C LEU A 14 21.50 -13.01 -0.80
N ALA A 15 21.04 -13.37 0.40
CA ALA A 15 19.62 -13.29 0.76
C ALA A 15 19.27 -11.91 1.34
N SER A 16 19.69 -10.83 0.66
CA SER A 16 19.06 -9.53 0.85
C SER A 16 17.69 -9.62 0.18
N LEU A 17 16.68 -10.04 0.95
CA LEU A 17 15.28 -9.94 0.55
C LEU A 17 15.02 -8.48 0.21
N ALA A 18 14.95 -8.19 -1.09
CA ALA A 18 14.52 -6.91 -1.59
C ALA A 18 13.07 -6.72 -1.13
N SER A 19 12.87 -5.98 -0.05
CA SER A 19 11.55 -5.46 0.34
C SER A 19 11.16 -4.41 -0.70
N HIS A 20 10.74 -4.86 -1.87
CA HIS A 20 10.00 -4.02 -2.77
C HIS A 20 8.68 -3.71 -2.07
N ALA A 21 8.48 -2.45 -1.70
CA ALA A 21 7.12 -1.96 -1.57
C ALA A 21 6.47 -2.22 -2.94
N ASP A 22 5.51 -3.14 -2.99
CA ASP A 22 4.82 -3.48 -4.24
C ASP A 22 4.04 -2.23 -4.68
N THR A 23 4.62 -1.46 -5.59
CA THR A 23 3.90 -0.38 -6.26
C THR A 23 2.80 -1.03 -7.09
N VAL A 24 1.54 -0.68 -6.82
CA VAL A 24 0.40 -1.22 -7.57
C VAL A 24 0.54 -0.81 -9.04
N LYS A 25 0.90 -1.77 -9.89
CA LYS A 25 0.93 -1.57 -11.35
C LYS A 25 -0.49 -1.32 -11.83
N GLY A 26 -0.66 -0.32 -12.70
CA GLY A 26 -1.97 0.03 -13.25
C GLY A 26 -2.95 0.63 -12.23
N LEU A 27 -2.47 1.31 -11.17
CA LEU A 27 -3.34 1.98 -10.20
C LEU A 27 -4.32 2.97 -10.87
N TYR A 28 -3.85 3.67 -11.91
CA TYR A 28 -4.62 4.63 -12.70
C TYR A 28 -5.25 4.01 -13.97
N GLN A 29 -5.14 2.68 -14.14
CA GLN A 29 -5.83 1.95 -15.20
C GLN A 29 -7.10 1.33 -14.62
N VAL A 30 -8.25 1.70 -15.17
CA VAL A 30 -9.54 1.15 -14.76
C VAL A 30 -10.12 0.30 -15.89
N ARG A 31 -10.79 -0.78 -15.51
CA ARG A 31 -11.40 -1.75 -16.40
C ARG A 31 -12.87 -1.85 -16.04
N GLU A 32 -13.74 -1.47 -16.97
CA GLU A 32 -15.18 -1.51 -16.79
C GLU A 32 -15.79 -2.46 -17.82
N PRO A 33 -16.66 -3.40 -17.42
CA PRO A 33 -17.40 -4.20 -18.38
C PRO A 33 -18.32 -3.29 -19.21
N VAL A 34 -18.43 -3.60 -20.50
CA VAL A 34 -19.29 -2.92 -21.46
C VAL A 34 -20.16 -3.91 -22.21
N THR A 35 -21.34 -3.46 -22.62
CA THR A 35 -22.29 -4.25 -23.40
C THR A 35 -22.12 -4.07 -24.91
N SER A 36 -21.47 -2.97 -25.32
CA SER A 36 -21.17 -2.65 -26.72
C SER A 36 -20.08 -1.57 -26.80
N GLN A 37 -19.56 -1.29 -28.00
CA GLN A 37 -18.56 -0.24 -28.25
C GLN A 37 -19.18 1.11 -28.71
N THR A 38 -20.50 1.29 -28.57
CA THR A 38 -21.17 2.54 -28.95
C THR A 38 -20.63 3.73 -28.17
N ALA A 39 -20.81 4.94 -28.70
CA ALA A 39 -20.34 6.15 -28.02
C ALA A 39 -21.02 6.33 -26.66
N GLU A 40 -22.33 6.04 -26.60
CA GLU A 40 -23.14 6.17 -25.40
C GLU A 40 -22.70 5.18 -24.30
N GLU A 41 -22.45 3.91 -24.63
CA GLU A 41 -21.95 2.92 -23.66
C GLU A 41 -20.54 3.30 -23.20
N ARG A 42 -19.69 3.78 -24.11
CA ARG A 42 -18.33 4.23 -23.77
C ARG A 42 -18.36 5.42 -22.80
N ASP A 43 -19.23 6.39 -23.03
CA ASP A 43 -19.36 7.56 -22.15
C ASP A 43 -19.83 7.14 -20.75
N GLN A 44 -20.84 6.27 -20.66
CA GLN A 44 -21.30 5.71 -19.40
C GLN A 44 -20.22 4.89 -18.69
N ALA A 45 -19.51 4.03 -19.40
CA ALA A 45 -18.41 3.25 -18.85
C ALA A 45 -17.23 4.14 -18.42
N THR A 46 -16.98 5.25 -19.10
CA THR A 46 -15.97 6.24 -18.68
C THR A 46 -16.37 6.93 -17.37
N GLN A 47 -17.66 7.23 -17.18
CA GLN A 47 -18.15 7.75 -15.89
C GLN A 47 -17.99 6.72 -14.77
N ARG A 48 -18.37 5.45 -15.02
CA ARG A 48 -18.14 4.35 -14.05
C ARG A 48 -16.66 4.20 -13.72
N ALA A 49 -15.79 4.27 -14.73
CA ALA A 49 -14.34 4.16 -14.55
C ALA A 49 -13.78 5.32 -13.69
N LEU A 50 -14.31 6.53 -13.85
CA LEU A 50 -13.96 7.67 -13.00
C LEU A 50 -14.40 7.45 -11.55
N ASP A 51 -15.63 6.99 -11.32
CA ASP A 51 -16.13 6.70 -9.97
C ASP A 51 -15.28 5.61 -9.30
N THR A 52 -14.96 4.54 -10.03
CA THR A 52 -14.06 3.48 -9.61
C THR A 52 -12.67 4.02 -9.26
N LEU A 53 -12.10 4.91 -10.08
CA LEU A 53 -10.80 5.52 -9.82
C LEU A 53 -10.83 6.38 -8.55
N VAL A 54 -11.85 7.22 -8.39
CA VAL A 54 -11.99 8.09 -7.21
C VAL A 54 -12.09 7.25 -5.95
N LEU A 55 -12.95 6.23 -5.95
CA LEU A 55 -13.07 5.30 -4.83
C LEU A 55 -11.76 4.57 -4.56
N ARG A 56 -11.08 4.08 -5.59
CA ARG A 56 -9.78 3.41 -5.46
C ARG A 56 -8.72 4.30 -4.79
N LEU A 57 -8.67 5.57 -5.16
CA LEU A 57 -7.67 6.53 -4.70
C LEU A 57 -8.03 7.20 -3.37
N THR A 58 -9.29 7.16 -2.93
CA THR A 58 -9.72 7.81 -1.67
C THR A 58 -10.13 6.82 -0.60
N GLY A 59 -10.60 5.64 -1.00
CA GLY A 59 -11.32 4.68 -0.18
C GLY A 59 -12.60 5.20 0.47
N ASP A 60 -13.14 6.31 -0.03
CA ASP A 60 -14.40 6.88 0.43
C ASP A 60 -15.45 6.78 -0.69
N PRO A 61 -16.52 5.98 -0.54
CA PRO A 61 -17.59 5.87 -1.54
C PRO A 61 -18.32 7.20 -1.78
N LYS A 62 -18.26 8.15 -0.85
CA LYS A 62 -18.89 9.47 -1.00
C LYS A 62 -18.02 10.44 -1.82
N ALA A 63 -16.72 10.17 -1.96
CA ALA A 63 -15.79 11.07 -2.65
C ALA A 63 -16.13 11.23 -4.14
N ALA A 64 -16.62 10.17 -4.78
CA ALA A 64 -17.08 10.19 -6.17
C ALA A 64 -18.20 11.22 -6.41
N GLN A 65 -18.98 11.56 -5.39
CA GLN A 65 -20.06 12.54 -5.45
C GLN A 65 -19.67 13.94 -4.96
N SER A 66 -18.39 14.19 -4.65
CA SER A 66 -17.92 15.50 -4.21
C SER A 66 -18.30 16.59 -5.24
N PRO A 67 -18.86 17.75 -4.81
CA PRO A 67 -19.13 18.87 -5.71
C PRO A 67 -17.88 19.36 -6.44
N GLY A 68 -16.70 19.24 -5.81
CA GLY A 68 -15.42 19.63 -6.40
C GLY A 68 -15.03 18.83 -7.66
N LEU A 69 -15.66 17.68 -7.88
CA LEU A 69 -15.44 16.85 -9.09
C LEU A 69 -16.45 17.14 -10.21
N ALA A 70 -17.40 18.07 -10.04
CA ALA A 70 -18.43 18.32 -11.04
C ALA A 70 -17.87 18.66 -12.44
N ALA A 71 -16.78 19.43 -12.50
CA ALA A 71 -16.12 19.75 -13.77
C ALA A 71 -15.49 18.52 -14.43
N ILE A 72 -14.86 17.64 -13.64
CA ILE A 72 -14.24 16.40 -14.12
C ILE A 72 -15.31 15.39 -14.55
N ARG A 73 -16.42 15.27 -13.81
CA ARG A 73 -17.54 14.41 -14.22
C ARG A 73 -18.18 14.90 -15.51
N LYS A 74 -18.27 16.22 -15.72
CA LYS A 74 -18.82 16.78 -16.97
C LYS A 74 -17.92 16.48 -18.17
N ASP A 75 -16.61 16.50 -17.97
CA ASP A 75 -15.63 16.20 -19.02
C ASP A 75 -14.45 15.38 -18.48
N PRO A 76 -14.57 14.05 -18.41
CA PRO A 76 -13.50 13.19 -17.91
C PRO A 76 -12.28 13.14 -18.83
N GLN A 77 -12.42 13.53 -20.10
CA GLN A 77 -11.35 13.45 -21.12
C GLN A 77 -10.12 14.25 -20.69
N GLN A 78 -10.29 15.30 -19.90
CA GLN A 78 -9.19 16.16 -19.44
C GLN A 78 -8.16 15.45 -18.53
N ILE A 79 -8.50 14.29 -17.96
CA ILE A 79 -7.61 13.48 -17.11
C ILE A 79 -7.33 12.09 -17.70
N ILE A 80 -7.79 11.81 -18.91
CA ILE A 80 -7.61 10.52 -19.57
C ILE A 80 -6.47 10.61 -20.57
N SER A 81 -5.57 9.65 -20.50
CA SER A 81 -4.44 9.51 -21.42
C SER A 81 -4.78 8.66 -22.64
N GLN A 82 -5.47 7.54 -22.44
CA GLN A 82 -5.86 6.63 -23.51
C GLN A 82 -7.05 5.75 -23.12
N PHE A 83 -7.71 5.20 -24.13
CA PHE A 83 -8.75 4.18 -24.02
C PHE A 83 -8.38 2.97 -24.87
N GLY A 84 -8.84 1.79 -24.48
CA GLY A 84 -8.79 0.58 -25.29
C GLY A 84 -9.91 -0.38 -24.95
N PHE A 85 -10.16 -1.35 -25.83
CA PHE A 85 -11.09 -2.44 -25.58
C PHE A 85 -10.32 -3.74 -25.49
N ASP A 86 -10.58 -4.50 -24.43
CA ASP A 86 -10.10 -5.87 -24.30
C ASP A 86 -11.27 -6.80 -24.66
N ALA A 87 -11.06 -7.65 -25.68
CA ALA A 87 -12.08 -8.59 -26.14
C ALA A 87 -12.31 -9.73 -25.14
N GLY A 88 -13.55 -10.20 -25.04
CA GLY A 88 -13.93 -11.34 -24.22
C GLY A 88 -15.40 -11.28 -23.82
N PRO A 89 -15.94 -12.32 -23.16
CA PRO A 89 -17.21 -12.22 -22.44
C PRO A 89 -16.97 -11.93 -20.94
N PRO A 90 -17.42 -10.78 -20.39
CA PRO A 90 -17.88 -9.59 -21.11
C PRO A 90 -16.72 -8.82 -21.74
N GLU A 91 -17.05 -7.97 -22.72
CA GLU A 91 -16.10 -7.02 -23.29
C GLU A 91 -15.74 -5.96 -22.23
N VAL A 92 -14.51 -5.47 -22.25
CA VAL A 92 -14.01 -4.55 -21.22
C VAL A 92 -13.46 -3.27 -21.84
N LEU A 93 -13.97 -2.12 -21.40
CA LEU A 93 -13.35 -0.82 -21.62
C LEU A 93 -12.20 -0.64 -20.63
N LYS A 94 -11.00 -0.39 -21.16
CA LYS A 94 -9.81 -0.02 -20.40
C LYS A 94 -9.58 1.48 -20.54
N VAL A 95 -9.60 2.18 -19.41
CA VAL A 95 -9.35 3.63 -19.33
C VAL A 95 -8.07 3.85 -18.55
N ASP A 96 -7.08 4.46 -19.19
CA ASP A 96 -5.84 4.86 -18.56
C ASP A 96 -5.89 6.35 -18.24
N PHE A 97 -5.98 6.66 -16.95
CA PHE A 97 -5.96 8.03 -16.46
C PHE A 97 -4.53 8.54 -16.29
N ASP A 98 -4.28 9.78 -16.67
CA ASP A 98 -3.00 10.42 -16.43
C ASP A 98 -2.81 10.68 -14.92
N PRO A 99 -1.76 10.14 -14.27
CA PRO A 99 -1.59 10.23 -12.82
C PRO A 99 -1.48 11.66 -12.30
N ALA A 100 -0.83 12.55 -13.06
CA ALA A 100 -0.53 13.92 -12.62
C ALA A 100 -1.80 14.78 -12.62
N SER A 101 -2.49 14.85 -13.75
CA SER A 101 -3.75 15.58 -13.90
C SER A 101 -4.86 15.02 -13.01
N THR A 102 -4.96 13.69 -12.88
CA THR A 102 -5.89 13.04 -11.95
C THR A 102 -5.62 13.48 -10.52
N SER A 103 -4.38 13.29 -10.03
CA SER A 103 -4.02 13.65 -8.66
C SER A 103 -4.27 15.14 -8.37
N GLN A 104 -3.97 16.00 -9.34
CA GLN A 104 -4.20 17.44 -9.22
C GLN A 104 -5.69 17.76 -9.15
N ALA A 105 -6.52 17.18 -10.01
CA ALA A 105 -7.96 17.39 -10.01
C ALA A 105 -8.61 16.94 -8.71
N LEU A 106 -8.28 15.73 -8.21
CA LEU A 106 -8.83 15.23 -6.96
C LEU A 106 -8.39 16.07 -5.75
N ARG A 107 -7.13 16.53 -5.72
CA ARG A 107 -6.66 17.42 -4.64
C ARG A 107 -7.34 18.79 -4.67
N ARG A 108 -7.54 19.38 -5.86
CA ARG A 108 -8.31 20.64 -6.01
C ARG A 108 -9.75 20.48 -5.55
N ALA A 109 -10.33 19.29 -5.71
CA ALA A 109 -11.65 18.94 -5.18
C ALA A 109 -11.67 18.68 -3.66
N GLY A 110 -10.56 18.88 -2.94
CA GLY A 110 -10.46 18.72 -1.50
C GLY A 110 -10.33 17.27 -1.02
N LEU A 111 -10.09 16.32 -1.92
CA LEU A 111 -10.09 14.89 -1.58
C LEU A 111 -8.73 14.44 -1.04
N SER A 112 -8.77 13.61 0.01
CA SER A 112 -7.57 12.97 0.55
C SER A 112 -7.23 11.73 -0.28
N LEU A 113 -5.96 11.58 -0.67
CA LEU A 113 -5.53 10.56 -1.62
C LEU A 113 -4.61 9.51 -1.00
N TRP A 114 -4.91 8.25 -1.26
CA TRP A 114 -4.05 7.10 -1.03
C TRP A 114 -3.26 6.79 -2.31
N GLY A 115 -1.94 7.03 -2.25
CA GLY A 115 -1.03 6.87 -3.39
C GLY A 115 -0.74 5.41 -3.78
N ALA A 116 0.31 5.23 -4.57
CA ALA A 116 0.72 3.92 -5.10
C ALA A 116 1.39 3.00 -4.07
N ASN A 117 1.92 3.57 -2.98
CA ASN A 117 2.52 2.81 -1.89
C ASN A 117 1.40 2.28 -0.98
N ARG A 118 1.09 1.00 -1.16
CA ARG A 118 0.01 0.30 -0.46
C ARG A 118 0.59 -0.97 0.18
N PRO A 119 0.09 -1.38 1.35
CA PRO A 119 0.51 -2.62 1.98
C PRO A 119 0.09 -3.79 1.09
N SER A 120 1.04 -4.67 0.81
CA SER A 120 0.77 -5.97 0.18
C SER A 120 -0.04 -6.85 1.15
N ILE A 121 -1.09 -7.49 0.64
CA ILE A 121 -2.02 -8.29 1.45
C ILE A 121 -1.98 -9.72 0.95
N LEU A 122 -1.44 -10.64 1.75
CA LEU A 122 -1.57 -12.07 1.49
C LEU A 122 -2.98 -12.52 1.88
N THR A 123 -3.71 -13.06 0.92
CA THR A 123 -5.11 -13.42 1.09
C THR A 123 -5.30 -14.93 1.07
N TRP A 124 -5.72 -15.47 2.21
CA TRP A 124 -6.19 -16.84 2.35
C TRP A 124 -7.68 -16.87 2.06
N TRP A 125 -8.03 -17.33 0.86
CA TRP A 125 -9.42 -17.38 0.40
C TRP A 125 -9.91 -18.83 0.37
N LEU A 126 -10.76 -19.20 1.31
CA LEU A 126 -11.39 -20.51 1.39
C LEU A 126 -12.79 -20.44 0.78
N ASN A 127 -13.01 -21.20 -0.30
CA ASN A 127 -14.34 -21.44 -0.83
C ASN A 127 -14.90 -22.69 -0.12
N ASP A 128 -16.02 -22.52 0.58
CA ASP A 128 -16.72 -23.60 1.26
C ASP A 128 -18.02 -23.92 0.52
N SER A 129 -18.13 -25.17 0.09
CA SER A 129 -19.29 -25.71 -0.62
C SER A 129 -19.85 -26.90 0.15
N THR A 130 -21.02 -27.38 -0.26
CA THR A 130 -21.65 -28.56 0.36
C THR A 130 -20.82 -29.84 0.22
N GLU A 131 -19.91 -29.91 -0.75
CA GLU A 131 -19.10 -31.09 -1.03
C GLU A 131 -17.71 -31.01 -0.38
N ALA A 132 -17.04 -29.86 -0.51
CA ALA A 132 -15.71 -29.64 0.02
C ALA A 132 -15.38 -28.15 0.21
N SER A 133 -14.48 -27.88 1.15
CA SER A 133 -13.80 -26.59 1.28
C SER A 133 -12.47 -26.62 0.51
N SER A 134 -12.12 -25.54 -0.19
CA SER A 134 -10.89 -25.45 -0.98
C SER A 134 -10.23 -24.08 -0.86
N LEU A 135 -8.95 -24.06 -0.48
CA LEU A 135 -8.12 -22.85 -0.49
C LEU A 135 -7.73 -22.49 -1.92
N VAL A 136 -7.99 -21.25 -2.32
CA VAL A 136 -7.60 -20.71 -3.62
C VAL A 136 -6.10 -20.40 -3.64
N GLY A 137 -5.37 -21.11 -4.50
CA GLY A 137 -3.95 -20.90 -4.75
C GLY A 137 -3.68 -19.96 -5.93
N ASP A 138 -2.56 -19.25 -5.91
CA ASP A 138 -2.20 -18.24 -6.91
C ASP A 138 -2.16 -18.80 -8.36
N GLY A 139 -1.68 -20.04 -8.52
CA GLY A 139 -1.61 -20.72 -9.82
C GLY A 139 -2.94 -21.28 -10.34
N GLN A 140 -4.04 -21.18 -9.58
CA GLN A 140 -5.32 -21.77 -9.93
C GLN A 140 -6.22 -20.80 -10.71
N ALA A 141 -7.15 -21.33 -11.51
CA ALA A 141 -8.12 -20.51 -12.25
C ALA A 141 -9.00 -19.65 -11.33
N ALA A 142 -9.34 -20.17 -10.14
CA ALA A 142 -10.11 -19.48 -9.11
C ALA A 142 -9.43 -18.21 -8.56
N ALA A 143 -8.12 -18.03 -8.78
CA ALA A 143 -7.41 -16.82 -8.37
C ALA A 143 -7.70 -15.60 -9.26
N ALA A 144 -8.09 -15.81 -10.52
CA ALA A 144 -8.27 -14.71 -11.47
C ALA A 144 -9.40 -13.73 -11.07
N PRO A 145 -10.59 -14.18 -10.60
CA PRO A 145 -11.60 -13.30 -10.01
C PRO A 145 -11.07 -12.46 -8.83
N LEU A 146 -10.30 -13.06 -7.92
CA LEU A 146 -9.76 -12.37 -6.75
C LEU A 146 -8.77 -11.28 -7.15
N ARG A 147 -7.86 -11.58 -8.08
CA ARG A 147 -6.90 -10.60 -8.62
C ARG A 147 -7.62 -9.46 -9.34
N ARG A 148 -8.67 -9.75 -10.11
CA ARG A 148 -9.49 -8.71 -10.76
C ARG A 148 -10.20 -7.83 -9.75
N ALA A 149 -10.82 -8.40 -8.73
CA ALA A 149 -11.46 -7.66 -7.63
C ALA A 149 -10.45 -6.76 -6.90
N ALA A 150 -9.28 -7.30 -6.54
CA ALA A 150 -8.24 -6.51 -5.88
C ALA A 150 -7.70 -5.39 -6.77
N GLN A 151 -7.48 -5.66 -8.07
CA GLN A 151 -7.10 -4.64 -9.04
C GLN A 151 -8.17 -3.56 -9.17
N HIS A 152 -9.44 -3.95 -9.25
CA HIS A 152 -10.58 -3.05 -9.34
C HIS A 152 -10.59 -2.07 -8.15
N ARG A 153 -10.28 -2.57 -6.94
CA ARG A 153 -10.20 -1.80 -5.69
C ARG A 153 -8.81 -1.23 -5.37
N GLY A 154 -7.83 -1.39 -6.26
CA GLY A 154 -6.46 -0.90 -6.10
C GLY A 154 -5.74 -1.44 -4.87
N LEU A 155 -5.89 -2.72 -4.57
CA LEU A 155 -5.21 -3.42 -3.49
C LEU A 155 -4.13 -4.35 -4.08
N PRO A 156 -2.86 -4.31 -3.59
CA PRO A 156 -1.86 -5.30 -3.95
C PRO A 156 -2.16 -6.65 -3.27
N LEU A 157 -2.82 -7.53 -4.02
CA LEU A 157 -3.16 -8.88 -3.58
C LEU A 157 -2.01 -9.85 -3.84
N ARG A 158 -1.68 -10.65 -2.83
CA ARG A 158 -0.91 -11.89 -2.97
C ARG A 158 -1.79 -13.07 -2.56
N LEU A 159 -1.59 -14.22 -3.17
CA LEU A 159 -2.28 -15.46 -2.82
C LEU A 159 -1.25 -16.53 -2.43
N PRO A 160 -1.60 -17.46 -1.52
CA PRO A 160 -0.73 -18.59 -1.21
C PRO A 160 -0.57 -19.51 -2.43
N LEU A 161 0.41 -20.41 -2.38
CA LEU A 161 0.56 -21.45 -3.40
C LEU A 161 -0.57 -22.48 -3.29
N ALA A 162 -1.20 -22.55 -2.12
CA ALA A 162 -2.18 -23.51 -1.70
C ALA A 162 -1.65 -24.95 -1.77
N ASP A 163 -0.40 -25.13 -1.32
CA ASP A 163 0.21 -26.47 -1.19
C ASP A 163 -0.42 -27.28 -0.05
N LEU A 164 -0.06 -28.55 0.08
CA LEU A 164 -0.66 -29.44 1.07
C LEU A 164 -0.56 -28.91 2.51
N SER A 165 0.55 -28.25 2.86
CA SER A 165 0.72 -27.70 4.21
C SER A 165 -0.22 -26.54 4.48
N GLU A 166 -0.46 -25.70 3.46
CA GLU A 166 -1.40 -24.59 3.54
C GLU A 166 -2.85 -25.09 3.53
N GLN A 167 -3.18 -26.08 2.70
CA GLN A 167 -4.53 -26.68 2.66
C GLN A 167 -4.94 -27.27 4.01
N LEU A 168 -4.00 -27.85 4.78
CA LEU A 168 -4.26 -28.38 6.11
C LEU A 168 -4.58 -27.30 7.15
N VAL A 169 -4.01 -26.09 7.00
CA VAL A 169 -4.24 -24.97 7.93
C VAL A 169 -5.50 -24.19 7.55
N ALA A 170 -5.83 -24.13 6.26
CA ALA A 170 -6.94 -23.36 5.69
C ALA A 170 -8.32 -23.97 5.96
N THR A 171 -8.71 -24.04 7.22
CA THR A 171 -10.06 -24.49 7.63
C THR A 171 -10.93 -23.30 8.03
N ALA A 172 -12.25 -23.44 7.91
CA ALA A 172 -13.19 -22.39 8.33
C ALA A 172 -12.96 -21.94 9.79
N PRO A 173 -12.76 -22.83 10.79
CA PRO A 173 -12.41 -22.42 12.15
C PRO A 173 -11.11 -21.61 12.24
N THR A 174 -10.08 -21.95 11.46
CA THR A 174 -8.83 -21.19 11.42
C THR A 174 -9.03 -19.80 10.85
N LEU A 175 -9.74 -19.68 9.72
CA LEU A 175 -9.94 -18.40 9.02
C LEU A 175 -10.90 -17.45 9.75
N GLU A 176 -11.88 -18.00 10.48
CA GLU A 176 -12.80 -17.20 11.31
C GLU A 176 -12.26 -16.94 12.73
N GLY A 177 -11.17 -17.60 13.12
CA GLY A 177 -10.61 -17.59 14.47
C GLY A 177 -10.07 -16.24 14.93
N ALA A 178 -10.00 -16.01 16.25
CA ALA A 178 -9.45 -14.76 16.76
C ALA A 178 -7.93 -14.63 16.48
N ASP A 179 -7.22 -15.76 16.59
CA ASP A 179 -5.78 -15.87 16.46
C ASP A 179 -5.36 -16.20 15.03
N ALA A 180 -4.48 -15.38 14.47
CA ALA A 180 -3.89 -15.57 13.16
C ALA A 180 -2.58 -16.36 13.19
N ALA A 181 -2.08 -16.82 14.34
CA ALA A 181 -0.78 -17.48 14.45
C ALA A 181 -0.61 -18.66 13.46
N PRO A 182 -1.58 -19.57 13.27
CA PRO A 182 -1.44 -20.67 12.31
C PRO A 182 -1.27 -20.17 10.87
N LEU A 183 -2.09 -19.21 10.45
CA LEU A 183 -2.01 -18.62 9.12
C LEU A 183 -0.72 -17.82 8.94
N ARG A 184 -0.32 -17.04 9.97
CA ARG A 184 0.88 -16.21 9.94
C ARG A 184 2.14 -17.05 9.80
N ALA A 185 2.25 -18.16 10.52
CA ALA A 185 3.38 -19.08 10.42
C ALA A 185 3.53 -19.65 9.00
N ALA A 186 2.42 -20.09 8.39
CA ALA A 186 2.43 -20.55 6.99
C ALA A 186 2.70 -19.41 5.97
N SER A 187 2.44 -18.17 6.37
CA SER A 187 2.53 -16.99 5.52
C SER A 187 3.91 -16.30 5.50
N GLU A 188 4.83 -16.66 6.40
CA GLU A 188 6.13 -15.98 6.55
C GLU A 188 6.91 -15.91 5.24
N ARG A 189 6.83 -16.97 4.43
CA ARG A 189 7.52 -17.08 3.13
C ARG A 189 7.10 -16.05 2.08
N TYR A 190 5.92 -15.42 2.23
CA TYR A 190 5.40 -14.46 1.26
C TYR A 190 5.81 -13.01 1.54
N ASN A 191 6.32 -12.72 2.75
CA ASN A 191 6.74 -11.39 3.18
C ASN A 191 5.73 -10.29 2.82
N ALA A 192 4.44 -10.55 3.08
CA ALA A 192 3.37 -9.58 2.88
C ALA A 192 3.23 -8.67 4.12
N ASP A 193 2.78 -7.43 3.91
CA ASP A 193 2.60 -6.46 4.99
C ASP A 193 1.40 -6.82 5.88
N GLY A 194 0.36 -7.41 5.28
CA GLY A 194 -0.85 -7.83 5.97
C GLY A 194 -1.36 -9.21 5.55
N LEU A 195 -2.21 -9.78 6.41
CA LEU A 195 -2.87 -11.06 6.21
C LEU A 195 -4.38 -10.83 6.15
N LEU A 196 -5.04 -11.33 5.10
CA LEU A 196 -6.49 -11.34 4.95
C LEU A 196 -6.97 -12.80 4.92
N ALA A 197 -7.78 -13.20 5.89
CA ALA A 197 -8.49 -14.48 5.87
C ALA A 197 -9.91 -14.25 5.39
N VAL A 198 -10.37 -15.03 4.40
CA VAL A 198 -11.73 -14.96 3.87
C VAL A 198 -12.32 -16.36 3.80
N HIS A 199 -13.44 -16.55 4.47
CA HIS A 199 -14.26 -17.74 4.34
C HIS A 199 -15.52 -17.39 3.55
N ALA A 200 -15.59 -17.85 2.31
CA ALA A 200 -16.69 -17.62 1.39
C ALA A 200 -17.52 -18.89 1.21
N ARG A 201 -18.83 -18.81 1.40
CA ARG A 201 -19.76 -19.94 1.25
C ARG A 201 -21.01 -19.53 0.51
N GLU A 202 -21.64 -20.50 -0.15
CA GLU A 202 -22.96 -20.33 -0.75
C GLU A 202 -24.05 -20.76 0.24
N GLU A 203 -25.00 -19.88 0.50
CA GLU A 203 -26.13 -20.12 1.41
C GLU A 203 -27.40 -19.49 0.84
N GLY A 204 -28.46 -20.30 0.66
CA GLY A 204 -29.76 -19.78 0.19
C GLY A 204 -29.75 -19.18 -1.23
N GLY A 205 -28.85 -19.64 -2.11
CA GLY A 205 -28.69 -19.12 -3.47
C GLY A 205 -27.98 -17.78 -3.56
N GLN A 206 -27.30 -17.36 -2.49
CA GLN A 206 -26.41 -16.20 -2.47
C GLN A 206 -25.05 -16.59 -1.90
N TRP A 207 -24.01 -15.92 -2.37
CA TRP A 207 -22.68 -16.05 -1.81
C TRP A 207 -22.51 -15.09 -0.64
N GLN A 208 -21.90 -15.56 0.43
CA GLN A 208 -21.54 -14.75 1.59
C GLN A 208 -20.11 -15.01 2.00
N ALA A 209 -19.42 -13.98 2.48
CA ALA A 209 -18.07 -14.12 3.00
C ALA A 209 -17.94 -13.44 4.36
N LYS A 210 -17.29 -14.14 5.29
CA LYS A 210 -16.70 -13.53 6.49
C LYS A 210 -15.23 -13.30 6.23
N TRP A 211 -14.72 -12.16 6.68
CA TRP A 211 -13.33 -11.81 6.48
C TRP A 211 -12.71 -11.20 7.74
N GLN A 212 -11.41 -11.41 7.88
CA GLN A 212 -10.58 -10.85 8.94
C GLN A 212 -9.26 -10.38 8.35
N LEU A 213 -8.85 -9.18 8.73
CA LEU A 213 -7.64 -8.53 8.23
C LEU A 213 -6.73 -8.19 9.41
N TRP A 214 -5.48 -8.61 9.33
CA TRP A 214 -4.42 -8.24 10.26
C TRP A 214 -3.36 -7.42 9.52
N LEU A 215 -3.05 -6.23 10.03
CA LEU A 215 -2.02 -5.34 9.49
C LEU A 215 -1.27 -4.65 10.63
N GLY A 216 -0.06 -5.13 10.91
CA GLY A 216 0.66 -4.83 12.15
C GLY A 216 -0.17 -5.32 13.36
N ASP A 217 -0.33 -4.45 14.35
CA ASP A 217 -1.09 -4.75 15.58
C ASP A 217 -2.60 -4.53 15.43
N LYS A 218 -3.09 -4.05 14.27
CA LYS A 218 -4.51 -3.80 14.07
C LYS A 218 -5.21 -5.00 13.44
N LYS A 219 -6.39 -5.29 13.95
CA LYS A 219 -7.33 -6.27 13.42
C LYS A 219 -8.62 -5.59 12.97
N GLU A 220 -9.07 -5.90 11.77
CA GLU A 220 -10.39 -5.54 11.24
C GLU A 220 -11.14 -6.82 10.85
N ALA A 221 -12.46 -6.79 10.87
CA ALA A 221 -13.28 -7.92 10.45
C ALA A 221 -14.63 -7.45 9.91
N GLY A 222 -15.30 -8.30 9.16
CA GLY A 222 -16.65 -8.04 8.68
C GLY A 222 -17.24 -9.21 7.90
N SER A 223 -18.42 -8.97 7.36
CA SER A 223 -19.09 -9.88 6.44
C SER A 223 -19.67 -9.12 5.25
N VAL A 224 -19.77 -9.79 4.12
CA VAL A 224 -20.38 -9.29 2.88
C VAL A 224 -21.19 -10.38 2.21
N GLN A 225 -22.08 -9.99 1.29
CA GLN A 225 -22.90 -10.88 0.47
C GLN A 225 -22.84 -10.44 -0.99
N GLY A 226 -23.11 -11.36 -1.90
CA GLY A 226 -23.14 -11.13 -3.35
C GLY A 226 -23.89 -12.22 -4.09
N ALA A 227 -24.29 -11.92 -5.33
CA ALA A 227 -25.02 -12.88 -6.17
C ALA A 227 -24.16 -14.07 -6.61
N ASP A 228 -22.85 -13.86 -6.74
CA ASP A 228 -21.88 -14.87 -7.15
C ASP A 228 -20.51 -14.65 -6.47
N GLN A 229 -19.55 -15.54 -6.74
CA GLN A 229 -18.19 -15.45 -6.21
C GLN A 229 -17.46 -14.16 -6.64
N VAL A 230 -17.74 -13.64 -7.84
CA VAL A 230 -17.08 -12.42 -8.36
C VAL A 230 -17.57 -11.20 -7.59
N ALA A 231 -18.88 -11.11 -7.35
CA ALA A 231 -19.50 -10.05 -6.56
C ALA A 231 -19.01 -10.07 -5.10
N VAL A 232 -18.89 -11.26 -4.49
CA VAL A 232 -18.34 -11.39 -3.13
C VAL A 232 -16.88 -11.01 -3.06
N ALA A 233 -16.05 -11.44 -4.02
CA ALA A 233 -14.65 -11.04 -4.09
C ALA A 233 -14.51 -9.51 -4.16
N ASP A 234 -15.27 -8.87 -5.04
CA ASP A 234 -15.26 -7.41 -5.18
C ASP A 234 -15.76 -6.69 -3.90
N ALA A 235 -16.80 -7.22 -3.25
CA ALA A 235 -17.34 -6.66 -2.01
C ALA A 235 -16.35 -6.79 -0.83
N VAL A 236 -15.64 -7.92 -0.70
CA VAL A 236 -14.58 -8.08 0.32
C VAL A 236 -13.46 -7.07 0.07
N MET A 237 -12.97 -6.96 -1.18
CA MET A 237 -11.89 -6.04 -1.52
C MET A 237 -12.31 -4.57 -1.32
N LEU A 238 -13.58 -4.24 -1.58
CA LEU A 238 -14.12 -2.91 -1.30
C LEU A 238 -14.10 -2.62 0.21
N ALA A 239 -14.59 -3.56 1.02
CA ALA A 239 -14.59 -3.41 2.47
C ALA A 239 -13.17 -3.24 3.02
N VAL A 240 -12.21 -4.04 2.56
CA VAL A 240 -10.79 -3.93 2.94
C VAL A 240 -10.21 -2.57 2.53
N ASN A 241 -10.49 -2.09 1.31
CA ASN A 241 -10.03 -0.78 0.86
C ASN A 241 -10.56 0.35 1.77
N GLN A 242 -11.86 0.35 2.09
CA GLN A 242 -12.47 1.36 2.96
C GLN A 242 -11.94 1.34 4.40
N ARG A 243 -11.57 0.16 4.91
CA ARG A 243 -11.00 0.02 6.27
C ARG A 243 -9.56 0.48 6.35
N LEU A 244 -8.79 0.28 5.27
CA LEU A 244 -7.39 0.67 5.23
C LEU A 244 -7.20 2.14 4.86
N ALA A 245 -8.01 2.69 3.95
CA ALA A 245 -7.80 4.03 3.41
C ALA A 245 -7.62 5.13 4.47
N PRO A 246 -8.40 5.22 5.57
CA PRO A 246 -8.20 6.24 6.59
C PRO A 246 -6.79 6.29 7.22
N ARG A 247 -6.02 5.19 7.13
CA ARG A 247 -4.65 5.11 7.66
C ARG A 247 -3.59 5.59 6.66
N PHE A 248 -3.93 5.66 5.37
CA PHE A 248 -2.96 5.85 4.29
C PHE A 248 -3.30 7.00 3.34
N VAL A 249 -4.51 7.57 3.42
CA VAL A 249 -4.87 8.78 2.67
C VAL A 249 -4.15 9.99 3.21
N VAL A 250 -3.82 10.91 2.30
CA VAL A 250 -3.17 12.17 2.63
C VAL A 250 -4.00 13.34 2.17
N LYS A 251 -4.24 14.26 3.12
CA LYS A 251 -5.03 15.46 2.89
C LYS A 251 -4.36 16.39 1.87
N PRO A 252 -5.14 17.08 1.02
CA PRO A 252 -4.62 18.17 0.20
C PRO A 252 -3.95 19.23 1.07
N GLY A 253 -2.80 19.74 0.61
CA GLY A 253 -2.02 20.75 1.35
C GLY A 253 -1.23 20.23 2.56
N ALA A 254 -1.44 18.98 2.98
CA ALA A 254 -0.58 18.34 4.00
C ALA A 254 0.79 17.94 3.45
N ALA A 255 0.92 17.85 2.12
CA ALA A 255 2.20 17.62 1.47
C ALA A 255 2.96 18.94 1.35
N GLY A 256 4.14 19.00 1.96
CA GLY A 256 5.06 20.12 1.88
C GLY A 256 6.51 19.63 1.93
N GLU A 257 7.47 20.56 1.95
CA GLU A 257 8.84 20.18 2.29
C GLU A 257 8.86 19.69 3.73
N GLN A 258 9.42 18.51 3.95
CA GLN A 258 9.65 17.92 5.27
C GLN A 258 11.15 17.67 5.46
N LEU A 259 11.61 17.89 6.69
CA LEU A 259 12.95 17.50 7.11
C LEU A 259 12.86 16.16 7.86
N LEU A 260 13.43 15.13 7.24
CA LEU A 260 13.50 13.77 7.74
C LEU A 260 14.91 13.47 8.23
N GLU A 261 15.05 13.14 9.51
CA GLU A 261 16.27 12.58 10.08
C GLU A 261 16.14 11.06 10.16
N VAL A 262 17.14 10.34 9.66
CA VAL A 262 17.25 8.88 9.83
C VAL A 262 18.55 8.55 10.56
N GLN A 263 18.44 7.80 11.65
CA GLN A 263 19.55 7.35 12.50
C GLN A 263 19.93 5.88 12.21
N GLY A 264 21.13 5.47 12.60
CA GLY A 264 21.62 4.10 12.38
C GLY A 264 21.99 3.82 10.91
N MET A 265 22.49 4.84 10.20
CA MET A 265 22.81 4.72 8.77
C MET A 265 24.10 3.94 8.55
N ASN A 266 24.06 3.02 7.59
CA ASN A 266 25.23 2.32 7.04
C ASN A 266 25.13 2.30 5.51
N LEU A 267 26.17 1.79 4.84
CA LEU A 267 26.26 1.81 3.37
C LEU A 267 25.08 1.08 2.69
N GLU A 268 24.65 -0.06 3.23
CA GLU A 268 23.52 -0.84 2.68
C GLU A 268 22.19 -0.10 2.86
N ARG A 269 21.95 0.43 4.06
CA ARG A 269 20.73 1.17 4.40
C ARG A 269 20.62 2.47 3.60
N TYR A 270 21.74 3.08 3.20
CA TYR A 270 21.73 4.28 2.36
C TYR A 270 21.06 4.03 1.01
N ALA A 271 21.43 2.94 0.32
CA ALA A 271 20.84 2.58 -0.96
C ALA A 271 19.34 2.25 -0.82
N THR A 272 18.97 1.52 0.25
CA THR A 272 17.57 1.19 0.55
C THR A 272 16.74 2.45 0.83
N LEU A 273 17.24 3.33 1.69
CA LEU A 273 16.56 4.58 2.02
C LEU A 273 16.43 5.51 0.82
N GLY A 274 17.47 5.61 -0.03
CA GLY A 274 17.42 6.38 -1.26
C GLY A 274 16.29 5.94 -2.18
N ARG A 275 16.12 4.61 -2.38
CA ARG A 275 14.99 4.06 -3.16
C ARG A 275 13.64 4.31 -2.51
N LEU A 276 13.55 4.19 -1.18
CA LEU A 276 12.32 4.47 -0.45
C LEU A 276 11.91 5.94 -0.57
N LEU A 277 12.87 6.86 -0.58
CA LEU A 277 12.58 8.29 -0.63
C LEU A 277 12.54 8.87 -2.05
N GLU A 278 12.85 8.08 -3.08
CA GLU A 278 12.79 8.48 -4.49
C GLU A 278 11.43 9.09 -4.88
N PRO A 279 10.27 8.52 -4.49
CA PRO A 279 8.97 9.10 -4.83
C PRO A 279 8.71 10.46 -4.17
N PHE A 280 9.47 10.82 -3.14
CA PHE A 280 9.37 12.09 -2.42
C PHE A 280 10.43 13.11 -2.86
N GLY A 281 11.23 12.81 -3.90
CA GLY A 281 12.24 13.73 -4.41
C GLY A 281 13.29 14.11 -3.35
N ALA A 282 13.78 13.12 -2.61
CA ALA A 282 14.70 13.33 -1.50
C ALA A 282 15.98 14.06 -1.91
N ARG A 283 16.35 15.08 -1.13
CA ARG A 283 17.58 15.84 -1.25
C ARG A 283 18.37 15.75 0.04
N LEU A 284 19.55 15.17 -0.03
CA LEU A 284 20.49 15.12 1.09
C LEU A 284 20.82 16.56 1.55
N GLN A 285 20.62 16.85 2.84
CA GLN A 285 20.97 18.13 3.45
C GLN A 285 22.29 18.03 4.22
N SER A 286 22.43 17.00 5.05
CA SER A 286 23.66 16.76 5.81
C SER A 286 23.80 15.30 6.21
N VAL A 287 25.04 14.89 6.46
CA VAL A 287 25.43 13.59 7.00
C VAL A 287 26.29 13.86 8.22
N ASP A 288 25.89 13.33 9.37
CA ASP A 288 26.64 13.39 10.62
C ASP A 288 26.74 11.99 11.21
N ALA A 289 27.90 11.35 11.01
CA ALA A 289 28.15 9.96 11.37
C ALA A 289 27.06 9.00 10.84
N ASP A 290 26.22 8.46 11.72
CA ASP A 290 25.14 7.53 11.42
C ASP A 290 23.77 8.23 11.25
N ARG A 291 23.74 9.57 11.29
CA ARG A 291 22.53 10.38 11.12
C ARG A 291 22.55 11.09 9.78
N ILE A 292 21.46 10.97 9.04
CA ILE A 292 21.30 11.64 7.76
C ILE A 292 20.03 12.48 7.76
N LEU A 293 20.17 13.73 7.35
CA LEU A 293 19.06 14.66 7.15
C LEU A 293 18.73 14.74 5.66
N TYR A 294 17.50 14.36 5.33
CA TYR A 294 16.91 14.55 4.01
C TYR A 294 15.86 15.64 4.04
N ARG A 295 15.82 16.41 2.96
CA ARG A 295 14.67 17.20 2.59
C ARG A 295 13.83 16.38 1.61
N VAL A 296 12.58 16.16 1.94
CA VAL A 296 11.65 15.35 1.14
C VAL A 296 10.36 16.12 0.92
N ASN A 297 9.67 15.86 -0.18
CA ASN A 297 8.36 16.44 -0.47
C ASN A 297 7.29 15.41 -0.19
N GLY A 298 6.42 15.67 0.78
CA GLY A 298 5.37 14.74 1.17
C GLY A 298 4.68 15.20 2.45
N SER A 299 3.62 14.50 2.84
CA SER A 299 3.07 14.71 4.18
C SER A 299 3.81 13.87 5.21
N ALA A 300 3.77 14.31 6.47
CA ALA A 300 4.35 13.57 7.58
C ALA A 300 3.77 12.14 7.70
N GLU A 301 2.48 11.98 7.43
CA GLU A 301 1.76 10.71 7.49
C GLU A 301 2.18 9.74 6.38
N GLN A 302 2.39 10.25 5.15
CA GLN A 302 2.94 9.47 4.03
C GLN A 302 4.32 8.91 4.35
N LEU A 303 5.21 9.77 4.85
CA LEU A 303 6.57 9.39 5.20
C LEU A 303 6.55 8.37 6.33
N ARG A 304 5.76 8.60 7.39
CA ARG A 304 5.59 7.66 8.49
C ARG A 304 5.10 6.30 8.01
N SER A 305 4.05 6.28 7.19
CA SER A 305 3.53 5.03 6.63
C SER A 305 4.60 4.30 5.82
N GLN A 306 5.30 4.99 4.93
CA GLN A 306 6.25 4.34 4.03
C GLN A 306 7.50 3.85 4.77
N LEU A 307 8.00 4.63 5.72
CA LEU A 307 9.14 4.25 6.54
C LEU A 307 8.78 3.10 7.50
N SER A 308 7.55 3.07 8.02
CA SER A 308 7.07 1.94 8.84
C SER A 308 6.96 0.62 8.06
N LEU A 309 6.55 0.68 6.78
CA LEU A 309 6.55 -0.49 5.89
C LEU A 309 7.97 -1.00 5.64
N ALA A 310 8.95 -0.10 5.63
CA ALA A 310 10.37 -0.43 5.57
C ALA A 310 10.98 -0.83 6.94
N LYS A 311 10.14 -1.04 7.97
CA LYS A 311 10.53 -1.40 9.34
C LYS A 311 11.28 -0.34 10.13
N LEU A 312 11.31 0.93 9.67
CA LEU A 312 11.84 2.02 10.47
C LEU A 312 10.85 2.42 11.57
N GLN A 313 11.38 2.67 12.76
CA GLN A 313 10.62 3.13 13.92
C GLN A 313 10.74 4.65 14.06
N GLU A 314 9.62 5.32 14.33
CA GLU A 314 9.64 6.75 14.63
C GLU A 314 10.20 6.98 16.04
N VAL A 315 11.12 7.93 16.16
CA VAL A 315 11.73 8.34 17.42
C VAL A 315 11.03 9.62 17.89
N PRO A 316 10.46 9.65 19.11
CA PRO A 316 9.85 10.86 19.66
C PRO A 316 10.87 12.00 19.74
N ALA A 317 10.43 13.23 19.50
CA ALA A 317 11.29 14.42 19.47
C ALA A 317 12.11 14.68 20.76
N GLY A 318 11.80 14.00 21.87
CA GLY A 318 12.46 14.12 23.18
C GLY A 318 13.65 13.18 23.44
N GLU A 319 13.91 12.17 22.61
CA GLU A 319 15.07 11.27 22.78
C GLU A 319 16.19 11.63 21.81
N ALA A 320 16.94 12.67 22.13
CA ALA A 320 18.33 12.79 21.70
C ALA A 320 19.16 13.30 22.89
N PRO A 321 20.37 12.75 23.13
CA PRO A 321 21.30 13.35 24.06
C PRO A 321 21.54 14.79 23.64
N ALA A 322 21.48 15.73 24.58
CA ALA A 322 21.86 17.11 24.31
C ALA A 322 23.24 17.13 23.61
N PRO A 323 23.43 17.98 22.58
CA PRO A 323 24.77 18.20 22.06
C PRO A 323 25.65 18.60 23.24
N ALA A 324 26.71 17.84 23.50
CA ALA A 324 27.70 18.23 24.48
C ALA A 324 28.28 19.57 24.01
N THR A 325 27.85 20.66 24.63
CA THR A 325 28.49 21.96 24.46
C THR A 325 29.97 21.78 24.77
N PRO A 326 30.89 22.00 23.81
CA PRO A 326 32.29 22.07 24.14
C PRO A 326 32.45 23.25 25.09
N MET A 327 32.77 22.96 26.36
CA MET A 327 33.23 24.00 27.28
C MET A 327 34.58 24.49 26.75
N GLN A 328 34.56 25.54 25.93
CA GLN A 328 35.76 26.30 25.62
C GLN A 328 36.15 27.10 26.89
N PRO A 329 37.42 27.07 27.31
CA PRO A 329 37.89 27.96 28.36
C PRO A 329 37.74 29.40 27.89
N VAL A 330 37.14 30.24 28.74
CA VAL A 330 36.98 31.66 28.49
C VAL A 330 38.36 32.31 28.48
N ALA A 331 38.86 32.65 27.28
CA ALA A 331 39.94 33.61 27.14
C ALA A 331 39.31 35.01 27.10
N GLU A 332 39.70 35.87 28.04
CA GLU A 332 39.30 37.29 28.06
C GLU A 332 39.79 37.99 26.77
N GLY A 333 38.84 38.56 26.02
CA GLY A 333 39.11 39.43 24.88
C GLY A 333 38.98 38.76 23.52
N SER A 334 37.75 38.55 23.03
CA SER A 334 37.49 38.32 21.60
C SER A 334 36.07 38.76 21.21
N ALA A 335 35.97 39.31 20.00
CA ALA A 335 34.80 39.96 19.38
C ALA A 335 33.52 39.08 19.37
N PRO A 336 32.31 39.68 19.24
CA PRO A 336 31.06 38.92 19.29
C PRO A 336 31.02 37.85 18.20
N VAL A 337 31.06 36.58 18.64
CA VAL A 337 30.83 35.41 17.79
C VAL A 337 29.37 35.43 17.38
N ILE A 338 29.12 35.52 16.07
CA ILE A 338 27.78 35.37 15.49
C ILE A 338 27.25 34.02 15.97
N ALA A 339 26.12 34.05 16.68
CA ALA A 339 25.45 32.83 17.13
C ALA A 339 25.23 31.91 15.92
N PRO A 340 25.59 30.61 16.00
CA PRO A 340 25.36 29.69 14.90
C PRO A 340 23.86 29.68 14.58
N THR A 341 23.54 29.79 13.29
CA THR A 341 22.18 29.64 12.78
C THR A 341 21.56 28.38 13.39
N PRO A 342 20.36 28.45 13.99
CA PRO A 342 19.76 27.27 14.61
C PRO A 342 19.70 26.15 13.58
N ALA A 343 20.25 24.99 13.92
CA ALA A 343 20.26 23.82 13.05
C ALA A 343 18.80 23.49 12.65
N PRO A 344 18.54 23.16 11.38
CA PRO A 344 17.20 22.84 10.93
C PRO A 344 16.63 21.69 11.77
N VAL A 345 15.55 21.95 12.49
CA VAL A 345 14.94 20.95 13.38
C VAL A 345 14.17 19.96 12.50
N PRO A 346 14.54 18.67 12.47
CA PRO A 346 13.80 17.68 11.73
C PRO A 346 12.39 17.53 12.30
N GLN A 347 11.39 17.52 11.43
CA GLN A 347 9.99 17.33 11.80
C GLN A 347 9.68 15.85 12.01
N LEU A 348 10.46 14.97 11.37
CA LEU A 348 10.35 13.53 11.45
C LEU A 348 11.71 12.94 11.80
N ARG A 349 11.74 12.05 12.80
CA ARG A 349 12.93 11.29 13.19
C ARG A 349 12.62 9.82 13.16
N PHE A 350 13.45 9.05 12.47
CA PHE A 350 13.30 7.61 12.37
C PHE A 350 14.63 6.93 12.67
N ARG A 351 14.55 5.71 13.20
CA ARG A 351 15.68 4.80 13.35
C ARG A 351 15.37 3.48 12.67
N TRP A 352 16.41 2.87 12.12
CA TRP A 352 16.35 1.50 11.60
C TRP A 352 16.24 0.45 12.70
#